data_AF-A0A7C2ZC40-F1
#
_entry.id   AF-A0A7C2ZC40-F1
#
_cell.length_a   1.000
_cell.length_b   1.000
_cell.length_c   1.000
_cell.angle_alpha   90.00
_cell.angle_beta   90.00
_cell.angle_gamma   90.00
#
_symmetry.space_group_name_H-M   'P 1'
#
loop_
_entity.id
_entity.type
_entity.pdbx_description
1 polymer ?
#
loop_
_entity_poly.entity_id
_entity_poly.type
_entity_poly.pdbx_seq_one_letter_code
_entity_poly.pdbx_strand_id
1 'polypeptide(L)'
;MPKRSSKGSGDINLLAKSIVDDAVTEKLLDKAVEDGKNLAAVMLGRLGGLKGGKARASKLSAEKRSEIAKKAAAARWKKAE
;
A
#
# COMPACT_ATOMS: atom_id res chain seq x y z
N MET A 1 8.82 -31.93 -16.02
CA MET A 1 8.23 -30.65 -16.49
C MET A 1 7.78 -29.86 -15.27
N PRO A 2 8.28 -28.64 -15.00
CA PRO A 2 7.84 -27.91 -13.84
C PRO A 2 6.37 -27.52 -14.02
N LYS A 3 5.55 -27.97 -13.06
CA LYS A 3 4.11 -27.75 -12.98
C LYS A 3 3.90 -26.24 -12.83
N ARG A 4 3.46 -25.57 -13.90
CA ARG A 4 3.13 -24.14 -13.92
C ARG A 4 1.90 -23.93 -13.03
N SER A 5 2.07 -23.89 -11.71
CA SER A 5 1.07 -23.30 -10.82
C SER A 5 1.01 -21.82 -11.16
N SER A 6 -0.18 -21.37 -11.52
CA SER A 6 -0.47 -20.08 -12.11
C SER A 6 0.09 -18.93 -11.24
N LYS A 7 0.75 -17.97 -11.89
CA LYS A 7 1.16 -16.67 -11.30
C LYS A 7 -0.05 -15.77 -11.03
N GLY A 8 -1.05 -16.29 -10.34
CA GLY A 8 -2.27 -15.57 -9.99
C GLY A 8 -2.90 -16.24 -8.79
N SER A 9 -3.19 -15.45 -7.76
CA SER A 9 -4.06 -15.89 -6.68
C SER A 9 -5.39 -16.31 -7.28
N GLY A 10 -5.90 -17.50 -6.92
CA GLY A 10 -7.25 -17.91 -7.33
C GLY A 10 -8.36 -16.99 -6.79
N ASP A 11 -8.03 -16.14 -5.81
CA ASP A 11 -8.90 -15.07 -5.32
C ASP A 11 -8.92 -13.88 -6.30
N ILE A 12 -10.13 -13.56 -6.77
CA ILE A 12 -10.41 -12.47 -7.71
C ILE A 12 -9.98 -11.11 -7.15
N ASN A 13 -10.15 -10.86 -5.85
CA ASN A 13 -9.80 -9.59 -5.23
C ASN A 13 -8.28 -9.39 -5.19
N LEU A 14 -7.54 -10.46 -4.91
CA LEU A 14 -6.09 -10.43 -4.92
C LEU A 14 -5.54 -10.25 -6.35
N LEU A 15 -6.19 -10.86 -7.35
CA LEU A 15 -5.84 -10.68 -8.76
C LEU A 15 -6.14 -9.25 -9.25
N ALA A 16 -7.31 -8.71 -8.90
CA ALA A 16 -7.66 -7.33 -9.23
C ALA A 16 -6.65 -6.35 -8.63
N LYS A 17 -6.25 -6.58 -7.37
CA LYS A 17 -5.23 -5.78 -6.71
C LYS A 17 -3.89 -5.83 -7.44
N SER A 18 -3.40 -7.01 -7.85
CA SER A 18 -2.11 -7.11 -8.55
C SER A 18 -2.13 -6.37 -9.87
N ILE A 19 -3.22 -6.47 -10.64
CA ILE A 19 -3.38 -5.76 -11.92
C ILE A 19 -3.33 -4.24 -11.70
N VAL A 20 -4.01 -3.74 -10.66
CA VAL A 20 -3.99 -2.31 -10.32
C VAL A 20 -2.60 -1.87 -9.86
N ASP A 21 -1.95 -2.65 -8.99
CA ASP A 21 -0.60 -2.34 -8.51
C ASP A 21 0.39 -2.24 -9.67
N ASP A 22 0.33 -3.15 -10.65
CA ASP A 22 1.17 -3.13 -11.85
C ASP A 22 0.87 -1.90 -12.71
N ALA A 23 -0.41 -1.64 -13.02
CA ALA A 23 -0.83 -0.51 -13.87
C ALA A 23 -0.54 0.87 -13.26
N VAL A 24 -0.49 0.97 -11.93
CA VAL A 24 -0.21 2.22 -11.22
C VAL A 24 1.30 2.43 -11.04
N THR A 25 2.09 1.37 -10.94
CA THR A 25 3.53 1.47 -10.68
C THR A 25 4.26 2.21 -11.79
N GLU A 26 3.94 1.92 -13.05
CA GLU A 26 4.52 2.64 -14.20
C GLU A 26 4.18 4.13 -14.16
N LYS A 27 2.90 4.46 -13.95
CA LYS A 27 2.44 5.86 -13.85
C LYS A 27 3.11 6.64 -12.72
N LEU A 28 3.41 6.00 -11.59
CA LEU A 28 4.12 6.65 -10.47
C LEU A 28 5.59 6.91 -10.79
N LEU A 29 6.22 6.04 -11.57
CA LEU A 29 7.59 6.23 -12.05
C LEU A 29 7.62 7.37 -13.08
N ASP A 30 6.71 7.36 -14.05
CA ASP A 30 6.62 8.41 -15.07
C ASP A 30 6.42 9.79 -14.43
N LYS A 31 5.48 9.89 -13.48
CA LYS A 31 5.27 11.12 -12.71
C LYS A 31 6.50 11.51 -11.89
N ALA A 32 7.24 10.56 -11.35
CA ALA A 32 8.47 10.86 -10.65
C ALA A 32 9.55 11.42 -11.59
N VAL A 33 9.65 10.93 -12.83
CA VAL A 33 10.52 11.51 -13.86
C VAL A 33 10.07 12.92 -14.21
N GLU A 34 8.77 13.14 -14.44
CA GLU A 34 8.20 14.48 -14.71
C GLU A 34 8.50 15.47 -13.58
N ASP A 35 8.38 15.03 -12.32
CA ASP A 35 8.69 15.82 -11.12
C ASP A 35 10.22 15.99 -10.89
N GLY A 36 11.07 15.44 -11.77
CA GLY A 36 12.53 15.49 -11.64
C GLY A 36 13.11 14.66 -10.48
N LYS A 37 12.35 13.70 -9.95
CA LYS A 37 12.75 12.84 -8.83
C LYS A 37 13.60 11.67 -9.31
N ASN A 38 14.59 11.29 -8.51
CA ASN A 38 15.39 10.09 -8.77
C ASN A 38 14.53 8.81 -8.59
N LEU A 39 14.37 8.03 -9.65
CA LEU A 39 13.58 6.79 -9.65
C LEU A 39 14.03 5.77 -8.61
N ALA A 40 15.35 5.60 -8.44
CA ALA A 40 15.90 4.68 -7.46
C ALA A 40 15.50 5.08 -6.03
N ALA A 41 15.48 6.38 -5.73
CA ALA A 41 15.05 6.90 -4.44
C ALA A 41 13.55 6.69 -4.18
N VAL A 42 12.71 6.88 -5.20
CA VAL A 42 11.26 6.63 -5.10
C VAL A 42 10.97 5.15 -4.84
N MET A 43 11.64 4.26 -5.58
CA MET A 43 11.52 2.81 -5.38
C MET A 43 12.00 2.38 -3.99
N LEU A 44 13.11 2.95 -3.52
CA LEU A 44 13.63 2.70 -2.18
C LEU A 44 12.66 3.20 -1.09
N GLY A 45 12.07 4.38 -1.27
CA GLY A 45 11.05 4.94 -0.38
C GLY A 45 9.81 4.04 -0.28
N ARG A 46 9.32 3.52 -1.41
CA ARG A 46 8.21 2.55 -1.44
C ARG A 46 8.57 1.28 -0.68
N LEU A 47 9.76 0.72 -0.91
CA LEU A 47 10.23 -0.48 -0.21
C LEU A 47 10.31 -0.23 1.31
N GLY A 48 10.84 0.92 1.72
CA GLY A 48 10.88 1.36 3.11
C GLY A 48 9.49 1.48 3.74
N GLY A 49 8.53 2.07 3.02
CA GLY A 49 7.14 2.19 3.46
C GLY A 49 6.45 0.85 3.65
N LEU A 50 6.62 -0.11 2.73
CA LEU A 50 6.05 -1.45 2.82
C LEU A 50 6.57 -2.22 4.05
N LYS A 51 7.85 -2.07 4.38
CA LYS A 51 8.46 -2.67 5.57
C LYS A 51 8.06 -1.93 6.85
N GLY A 52 8.16 -0.60 6.83
CA GLY A 52 7.89 0.27 7.96
C GLY A 52 6.43 0.26 8.41
N GLY A 53 5.48 0.21 7.46
CA GLY A 53 4.06 0.13 7.75
C GLY A 53 3.69 -1.13 8.53
N LYS A 54 4.19 -2.29 8.10
CA LYS A 54 4.01 -3.57 8.81
C LYS A 54 4.63 -3.52 10.20
N ALA A 55 5.85 -3.02 10.32
CA ALA A 55 6.54 -2.89 11.60
C ALA A 55 5.83 -1.92 12.57
N ARG A 56 5.23 -0.84 12.05
CA ARG A 56 4.42 0.07 12.87
C ARG A 56 3.13 -0.58 13.33
N ALA A 57 2.46 -1.33 12.45
CA ALA A 57 1.24 -2.04 12.78
C ALA A 57 1.47 -3.11 13.87
N SER A 58 2.58 -3.87 13.79
CA SER A 58 2.91 -4.90 14.78
C SER A 58 3.29 -4.32 16.15
N LYS A 59 3.84 -3.11 16.20
CA LYS A 59 4.19 -2.41 17.46
C LYS A 59 2.98 -1.85 18.21
N LEU A 60 1.79 -1.80 17.60
CA LEU A 60 0.60 -1.22 18.24
C LEU A 60 -0.13 -2.26 19.10
N SER A 61 -0.41 -1.91 20.35
CA SER A 61 -1.30 -2.69 21.22
C SER A 61 -2.75 -2.64 20.72
N ALA A 62 -3.60 -3.57 21.19
CA ALA A 62 -5.03 -3.58 20.87
C ALA A 62 -5.73 -2.27 21.29
N GLU A 63 -5.40 -1.76 22.48
CA GLU A 63 -5.92 -0.49 23.00
C GLU A 63 -5.55 0.69 22.09
N LYS A 64 -4.27 0.82 21.74
CA LYS A 64 -3.81 1.89 20.84
C LYS A 64 -4.46 1.81 19.46
N ARG A 65 -4.67 0.60 18.93
CA ARG A 65 -5.42 0.40 17.67
C ARG A 65 -6.86 0.89 17.79
N SER A 66 -7.54 0.57 18.90
CA SER A 66 -8.92 1.02 19.17
C SER A 66 -9.02 2.54 19.29
N GLU A 67 -8.09 3.18 20.00
CA GLU A 67 -8.04 4.64 20.12
C GLU A 67 -7.85 5.34 18.77
N ILE A 68 -6.93 4.83 17.94
CA ILE A 68 -6.69 5.37 16.59
C ILE A 68 -7.96 5.25 15.74
N ALA A 69 -8.66 4.11 15.80
CA ALA A 69 -9.90 3.90 15.07
C ALA A 69 -11.01 4.87 15.51
N LYS A 70 -11.18 5.08 16.82
CA LYS A 70 -12.15 6.06 17.36
C LYS A 70 -11.84 7.48 16.88
N LYS A 71 -10.57 7.90 16.95
CA LYS A 71 -10.12 9.21 16.44
C LYS A 71 -10.39 9.37 14.94
N ALA A 72 -10.11 8.33 14.15
CA ALA A 72 -10.37 8.34 12.71
C ALA A 72 -11.87 8.43 12.38
N ALA A 73 -12.72 7.70 13.11
CA ALA A 73 -14.17 7.79 12.96
C ALA A 73 -14.68 9.19 13.28
N ALA A 74 -14.28 9.76 14.44
CA ALA A 74 -14.66 11.12 14.81
C ALA A 74 -14.24 12.15 13.75
N ALA A 75 -13.01 12.07 13.23
CA ALA A 75 -12.53 12.98 12.18
C ALA A 75 -13.32 12.85 10.86
N ARG A 76 -13.75 11.64 10.49
CA ARG A 76 -14.57 11.41 9.30
C ARG A 76 -15.97 11.99 9.46
N TRP A 77 -16.61 11.76 10.61
CA TRP A 77 -17.99 12.19 10.84
C TRP A 77 -18.12 13.67 11.18
N LYS A 78 -17.09 14.29 11.77
CA LYS A 78 -17.08 15.73 12.07
C LYS A 78 -16.98 16.62 10.81
N LYS A 79 -16.66 16.03 9.64
CA LYS A 79 -16.62 16.70 8.34
C LYS A 79 -17.90 16.51 7.52
N ALA A 80 -18.87 15.76 8.02
CA ALA A 80 -20.12 15.47 7.33
C ALA A 80 -21.21 16.52 7.57
N GLU A 81 -20.83 17.68 8.10
CA GLU A 81 -21.69 18.86 8.31
C GLU A 81 -21.05 20.07 7.63
#